data_AF-A0A7W0VCE8-F1
#
_entry.id   AF-A0A7W0VCE8-F1
#
_cell.length_a   1.000
_cell.length_b   1.000
_cell.length_c   1.000
_cell.angle_alpha   90.00
_cell.angle_beta   90.00
_cell.angle_gamma   90.00
#
_symmetry.space_group_name_H-M   'P 1'
#
loop_
_entity.id
_entity.type
_entity.pdbx_description
1 polymer ?
#
loop_
_entity_poly.entity_id
_entity_poly.type
_entity_poly.pdbx_seq_one_letter_code
_entity_poly.pdbx_strand_id
1 'polypeptide(L)' 'MTEPPDARDGLTRLERIILWQLREAEKERPDGYVPTAMLYGRVLEHIDISTDEFTLTLQKLMGTPW' A
#
# COMPACT_ATOMS: atom_id res chain seq x y z
N MET A 1 2.80 15.87 5.40
CA MET A 1 1.47 16.52 5.32
C MET A 1 0.51 15.44 4.87
N THR A 2 -0.40 14.98 5.74
CA THR A 2 -1.29 13.88 5.39
C THR A 2 -2.39 14.40 4.48
N GLU A 3 -2.45 13.90 3.24
CA GLU A 3 -3.58 14.17 2.35
C GLU A 3 -4.89 13.72 3.04
N PRO A 4 -5.96 14.52 2.96
CA PRO A 4 -7.25 14.12 3.51
C PRO A 4 -7.76 12.86 2.81
N PRO A 5 -8.36 11.91 3.55
CA PRO A 5 -8.92 10.70 2.95
C PRO A 5 -10.05 11.05 1.99
N ASP A 6 -10.18 10.25 0.94
CA ASP A 6 -11.23 10.43 -0.06
C ASP A 6 -12.61 10.17 0.56
N ALA A 7 -13.58 11.05 0.30
CA ALA A 7 -14.91 10.96 0.87
C ALA A 7 -15.68 9.69 0.46
N ARG A 8 -15.25 9.00 -0.61
CA ARG A 8 -15.93 7.81 -1.14
C ARG A 8 -15.60 6.54 -0.37
N ASP A 9 -14.32 6.35 -0.05
CA ASP A 9 -13.80 5.10 0.51
C ASP A 9 -13.05 5.29 1.84
N GLY A 10 -12.82 6.54 2.27
CA GLY A 10 -12.08 6.86 3.48
C GLY A 10 -10.58 6.55 3.38
N LEU A 11 -10.09 6.19 2.18
CA LEU A 11 -8.69 5.87 1.95
C LEU A 11 -7.90 7.14 1.61
N THR A 12 -6.71 7.23 2.17
CA THR A 12 -5.69 8.16 1.71
C THR A 12 -5.15 7.72 0.34
N ARG A 13 -4.48 8.64 -0.35
CA ARG A 13 -3.83 8.35 -1.63
C ARG A 13 -2.83 7.20 -1.52
N LEU A 14 -2.03 7.16 -0.46
CA LEU A 14 -1.04 6.12 -0.21
C LEU A 14 -1.71 4.75 -0.02
N GLU A 15 -2.75 4.66 0.82
CA GLU A 15 -3.49 3.41 1.05
C GLU A 15 -4.08 2.86 -0.25
N ARG A 16 -4.64 3.73 -1.09
CA ARG A 16 -5.20 3.33 -2.38
C ARG A 16 -4.11 2.81 -3.33
N ILE A 17 -2.96 3.47 -3.38
CA ILE A 17 -1.82 3.02 -4.20
C ILE A 17 -1.35 1.64 -3.72
N ILE A 18 -1.20 1.44 -2.40
CA ILE A 18 -0.80 0.15 -1.82
C ILE A 18 -1.78 -0.96 -2.23
N LEU A 19 -3.08 -0.75 -2.03
CA LEU A 19 -4.10 -1.75 -2.35
C LEU A 19 -4.18 -2.04 -3.85
N TRP A 20 -4.06 -1.01 -4.68
CA TRP A 20 -4.03 -1.18 -6.14
C TRP A 20 -2.79 -1.96 -6.59
N GLN A 21 -1.60 -1.60 -6.12
CA GLN A 21 -0.37 -2.29 -6.49
C GLN A 21 -0.28 -3.71 -5.95
N LEU A 22 -0.82 -3.96 -4.75
CA LEU A 22 -0.99 -5.32 -4.23
C LEU A 22 -1.85 -6.14 -5.19
N ARG A 23 -3.00 -5.60 -5.61
CA ARG A 23 -3.92 -6.28 -6.52
C ARG A 23 -3.31 -6.57 -7.90
N GLU A 24 -2.53 -5.64 -8.44
CA GLU A 24 -1.83 -5.87 -9.72
C GLU A 24 -0.75 -6.94 -9.57
N ALA A 25 0.05 -6.88 -8.50
CA ALA A 25 1.09 -7.88 -8.23
C ALA A 25 0.53 -9.29 -8.00
N GLU A 26 -0.64 -9.43 -7.34
CA GLU A 26 -1.33 -10.71 -7.18
C GLU A 26 -1.73 -11.33 -8.53
N LYS A 27 -2.21 -10.53 -9.49
CA LYS A 27 -2.63 -11.03 -10.82
C LYS A 27 -1.47 -11.62 -11.62
N GLU A 28 -0.27 -11.10 -11.38
CA GLU A 28 0.95 -11.54 -12.06
C GLU A 28 1.54 -12.82 -11.45
N ARG A 29 1.05 -13.27 -10.28
CA ARG A 29 1.65 -14.36 -9.51
C ARG A 29 0.69 -15.53 -9.31
N PRO A 30 1.09 -16.76 -9.69
CA PRO A 30 0.23 -17.94 -9.57
C PRO A 30 -0.21 -18.27 -8.14
N ASP A 31 0.61 -17.94 -7.16
CA ASP A 31 0.39 -18.21 -5.73
C ASP A 31 -0.25 -17.04 -4.98
N GLY A 32 -0.45 -15.89 -5.64
CA GLY A 32 -0.96 -14.66 -5.02
C GLY A 32 -0.04 -14.08 -3.94
N TYR A 33 1.15 -14.66 -3.70
CA TYR A 33 2.06 -14.19 -2.69
C TYR A 33 2.87 -13.00 -3.21
N VAL A 34 2.70 -11.83 -2.59
CA VAL A 34 3.43 -10.61 -2.96
C VAL A 34 4.44 -10.28 -1.86
N PRO A 35 5.76 -10.40 -2.14
CA PRO A 35 6.79 -9.99 -1.18
C PRO A 35 6.67 -8.50 -0.83
N THR A 36 6.76 -8.16 0.45
CA THR A 36 6.64 -6.76 0.92
C THR A 36 7.61 -5.81 0.23
N ALA A 37 8.85 -6.24 -0.04
CA ALA A 37 9.83 -5.42 -0.76
C ALA A 37 9.44 -5.16 -2.23
N MET A 38 8.80 -6.15 -2.88
CA MET A 38 8.27 -5.98 -4.24
C MET A 38 7.11 -4.97 -4.25
N LEU A 39 6.19 -5.10 -3.29
CA LEU A 39 5.10 -4.14 -3.13
C LEU A 39 5.63 -2.73 -2.86
N TYR A 40 6.62 -2.59 -1.98
CA TYR A 40 7.26 -1.31 -1.68
C TYR A 40 7.86 -0.67 -2.93
N GLY A 41 8.63 -1.44 -3.72
CA GLY A 41 9.20 -0.96 -4.97
C GLY A 41 8.15 -0.43 -5.95
N ARG A 42 7.02 -1.16 -6.08
CA ARG A 42 5.89 -0.71 -6.92
C ARG A 42 5.21 0.55 -6.42
N VAL A 43 5.11 0.74 -5.10
CA VAL A 43 4.54 1.96 -4.53
C VAL A 43 5.44 3.18 -4.80
N LEU A 44 6.76 3.00 -4.75
CA LEU A 44 7.73 4.05 -5.06
C LEU A 44 7.64 4.55 -6.52
N GLU A 45 7.09 3.76 -7.44
CA GLU A 45 6.82 4.21 -8.81
C GLU A 45 5.70 5.27 -8.89
N HIS A 46 4.90 5.42 -7.84
CA HIS A 46 3.75 6.34 -7.81
C HIS A 46 3.88 7.48 -6.79
N ILE A 47 4.65 7.28 -5.72
CA ILE A 47 4.80 8.25 -4.64
C ILE A 47 6.13 8.05 -3.90
N ASP A 48 6.84 9.14 -3.62
CA ASP A 48 8.03 9.14 -2.77
C ASP A 48 7.62 9.05 -1.30
N ILE A 49 8.03 7.98 -0.61
CA ILE A 49 7.69 7.69 0.79
C ILE A 49 8.85 6.96 1.47
N SER A 50 8.91 7.04 2.80
CA SER A 50 9.84 6.24 3.57
C SER A 50 9.35 4.80 3.75
N THR A 51 10.28 3.90 4.07
CA THR A 51 9.95 2.52 4.44
C THR A 51 9.09 2.46 5.71
N ASP A 52 9.31 3.38 6.65
CA ASP A 52 8.52 3.47 7.89
C ASP A 52 7.07 3.86 7.61
N GLU A 53 6.87 4.88 6.76
CA GLU A 53 5.53 5.33 6.37
C GLU A 53 4.76 4.23 5.62
N PHE A 54 5.45 3.52 4.71
CA PHE A 54 4.88 2.35 4.03
C PHE A 54 4.48 1.25 5.02
N THR A 55 5.37 0.91 5.96
CA THR A 55 5.16 -0.17 6.94
C THR A 55 3.99 0.16 7.88
N LEU A 56 3.94 1.38 8.42
CA LEU A 56 2.84 1.85 9.26
C LEU A 56 1.51 1.82 8.51
N THR A 57 1.51 2.22 7.23
CA THR A 57 0.30 2.18 6.40
C THR A 57 -0.16 0.75 6.14
N LEU A 58 0.77 -0.16 5.86
CA LEU A 58 0.46 -1.59 5.72
C LEU A 58 -0.13 -2.19 7.01
N GLN A 59 0.49 -1.91 8.17
CA GLN A 59 -0.02 -2.37 9.47
C GLN A 59 -1.44 -1.88 9.74
N LYS A 60 -1.71 -0.61 9.43
CA LYS A 60 -3.06 -0.03 9.50
C LYS A 60 -4.04 -0.79 8.62
N LEU A 61 -3.68 -1.06 7.36
CA LEU A 61 -4.53 -1.79 6.41
C LEU A 61 -4.79 -3.25 6.84
N MET A 62 -3.84 -3.89 7.52
CA MET A 62 -3.99 -5.24 8.08
C MET A 62 -4.80 -5.27 9.40
N GLY A 63 -5.13 -4.11 9.96
CA GLY A 63 -5.80 -4.02 11.27
C GLY A 63 -4.93 -4.52 12.43
N THR A 64 -3.61 -4.53 12.28
CA THR A 64 -2.69 -4.99 13.33
C THR A 64 -2.50 -3.90 14.38
N PRO A 65 -2.79 -4.15 15.67
CA PRO A 65 -2.50 -3.20 16.74
C PRO A 65 -1.02 -3.27 17.10
N TRP A 66 -0.24 -2.35 16.57
CA TRP A 66 1.18 -2.05 16.90
C TRP A 66 2.09 -3.26 17.13
#